data_AF-A0A7Z7QZG0-F1
#
_entry.id   AF-A0A7Z7QZG0-F1
#
_cell.length_a   1.000
_cell.length_b   1.000
_cell.length_c   1.000
_cell.angle_alpha   90.00
_cell.angle_beta   90.00
_cell.angle_gamma   90.00
#
_symmetry.space_group_name_H-M   'P 1'
#
loop_
_entity.id
_entity.type
_entity.pdbx_description
1 polymer ?
#
loop_
_entity_poly.entity_id
_entity_poly.type
_entity_poly.pdbx_seq_one_letter_code
_entity_poly.pdbx_strand_id
1 'polypeptide(L)'
;MKKFIGSVLATTLILGGCSTMENESSKDTNTETKSVPEEMEASKYVGQGFQPPAEKDAIEFAKKHKDKIAKRGEQFFMDNFGLKVKATNVVGSGDGVEVFVHCDDHDIVFNASIPFDKSIIESDSSLRSEDKGDDMSTLVGTVLSGFEYRAHKQELDSLTEVLKEYKSKYKYTGYTENAIMKTQNSGFRNEYYYLTAIPYTLDEYKKYFQPLIKEDDKTFSDGMKNSKKQLKDKSRPYVVTTLFSTKDNYTKDNTIDEMIDFSEVLKKKKIFLMI
;
A
#
# COMPACT_ATOMS: atom_id res chain seq x y z
N MET A 1 -0.18 -4.10 37.26
CA MET A 1 0.74 -4.66 36.23
C MET A 1 0.26 -4.22 34.87
N LYS A 2 0.92 -3.24 34.22
CA LYS A 2 0.53 -2.78 32.89
C LYS A 2 0.95 -3.85 31.87
N LYS A 3 -0.03 -4.38 31.14
CA LYS A 3 0.19 -5.38 30.08
C LYS A 3 0.95 -4.70 28.92
N PHE A 4 2.02 -5.33 28.47
CA PHE A 4 2.71 -4.96 27.23
C PHE A 4 1.74 -5.15 26.05
N ILE A 5 1.40 -4.05 25.38
CA ILE A 5 0.64 -4.03 24.12
C ILE A 5 1.68 -3.80 23.00
N GLY A 6 1.48 -4.47 21.86
CA GLY A 6 2.50 -4.76 20.84
C GLY A 6 3.14 -3.52 20.21
N SER A 7 4.44 -3.65 19.93
CA SER A 7 5.32 -2.57 19.46
C SER A 7 5.19 -2.29 17.92
N VAL A 8 5.36 -1.10 17.32
CA VAL A 8 5.44 -0.75 15.85
C VAL A 8 6.57 0.29 15.57
N LEU A 9 7.43 0.09 14.58
CA LEU A 9 8.55 1.04 14.35
C LEU A 9 8.19 2.08 13.28
N ALA A 10 8.18 3.38 13.61
CA ALA A 10 7.85 4.43 12.65
C ALA A 10 9.06 5.30 12.24
N THR A 11 9.26 5.50 10.93
CA THR A 11 10.29 6.39 10.36
C THR A 11 9.65 7.47 9.50
N THR A 12 10.07 8.73 9.68
CA THR A 12 9.54 9.88 8.92
C THR A 12 10.50 10.27 7.80
N LEU A 13 10.01 10.27 6.56
CA LEU A 13 10.70 10.74 5.36
C LEU A 13 9.85 11.81 4.67
N ILE A 14 10.41 13.01 4.48
CA ILE A 14 9.89 13.99 3.50
C ILE A 14 10.68 13.82 2.22
N LEU A 15 9.98 13.48 1.15
CA LEU A 15 10.47 13.43 -0.21
C LEU A 15 10.40 14.82 -0.83
N GLY A 16 11.51 15.25 -1.44
CA GLY A 16 11.47 16.30 -2.46
C GLY A 16 10.94 15.71 -3.76
N GLY A 17 10.33 16.54 -4.61
CA GLY A 17 10.17 16.16 -6.02
C GLY A 17 11.55 15.75 -6.57
N CYS A 18 11.61 14.68 -7.35
CA CYS A 18 12.84 14.35 -8.06
C CYS A 18 13.22 15.58 -8.91
N SER A 19 14.49 15.98 -8.90
CA SER A 19 14.95 16.95 -9.88
C SER A 19 15.31 16.15 -11.14
N THR A 20 14.77 16.59 -12.27
CA THR A 20 15.05 16.07 -13.61
C THR A 20 16.56 15.86 -13.82
N MET A 21 16.97 14.60 -14.04
CA MET A 21 18.12 14.30 -14.86
C MET A 21 17.62 14.23 -16.31
N GLU A 22 18.09 15.14 -17.16
CA GLU A 22 17.82 15.14 -18.59
C GLU A 22 18.26 13.80 -19.19
N ASN A 23 17.28 12.95 -19.54
CA ASN A 23 17.51 11.90 -20.52
C ASN A 23 17.18 12.49 -21.89
N GLU A 24 18.22 12.76 -22.67
CA GLU A 24 18.11 13.01 -24.11
C GLU A 24 17.37 11.84 -24.77
N SER A 25 16.08 12.03 -25.04
CA SER A 25 15.37 11.23 -26.02
C SER A 25 14.72 12.14 -27.04
N SER A 26 14.92 11.76 -28.29
CA SER A 26 14.79 12.51 -29.52
C SER A 26 13.47 13.27 -29.64
N LYS A 27 13.57 14.54 -30.04
CA LYS A 27 12.47 15.28 -30.69
C LYS A 27 11.91 14.43 -31.83
N ASP A 28 10.62 14.10 -31.78
CA ASP A 28 9.81 14.20 -32.99
C ASP A 28 8.28 14.29 -32.76
N THR A 29 7.72 15.23 -33.53
CA THR A 29 6.32 15.39 -33.96
C THR A 29 5.24 15.93 -33.01
N ASN A 30 4.82 17.16 -33.37
CA ASN A 30 3.59 17.85 -33.01
C ASN A 30 2.35 16.94 -33.06
N THR A 31 1.80 16.65 -31.88
CA THR A 31 0.37 16.46 -31.68
C THR A 31 0.02 17.05 -30.32
N GLU A 32 -0.75 18.13 -30.29
CA GLU A 32 -1.32 18.70 -29.04
C GLU A 32 -2.42 17.77 -28.48
N THR A 33 -2.05 16.54 -28.12
CA THR A 33 -2.73 15.82 -27.06
C THR A 33 -2.15 16.34 -25.76
N LYS A 34 -3.00 16.82 -24.83
CA LYS A 34 -2.58 17.20 -23.47
C LYS A 34 -1.87 16.01 -22.82
N SER A 35 -0.55 15.95 -22.97
CA SER A 35 0.28 14.90 -22.40
C SER A 35 0.30 15.08 -20.89
N VAL A 36 0.24 13.97 -20.16
CA VAL A 36 0.52 14.01 -18.73
C VAL A 36 2.00 14.35 -18.59
N PRO A 37 2.38 15.39 -17.83
CA PRO A 37 3.79 15.70 -17.62
C PRO A 37 4.49 14.55 -16.89
N GLU A 38 5.79 14.40 -17.10
CA GLU A 38 6.60 13.38 -16.44
C GLU A 38 6.51 13.47 -14.91
N GLU A 39 6.51 14.68 -14.38
CA GLU A 39 6.31 14.97 -12.97
C GLU A 39 5.21 16.01 -12.74
N MET A 40 4.60 15.94 -11.57
CA MET A 40 3.71 16.96 -11.06
C MET A 40 3.65 16.94 -9.54
N GLU A 41 3.13 18.01 -8.96
CA GLU A 41 2.89 18.09 -7.52
C GLU A 41 2.06 16.88 -7.03
N ALA A 42 2.54 16.19 -6.00
CA ALA A 42 1.87 15.02 -5.42
C ALA A 42 0.43 15.32 -4.97
N SER A 43 0.14 16.57 -4.57
CA SER A 43 -1.20 17.05 -4.20
C SER A 43 -2.18 17.12 -5.38
N LYS A 44 -1.68 17.18 -6.62
CA LYS A 44 -2.47 17.23 -7.87
C LYS A 44 -2.48 15.88 -8.61
N TYR A 45 -1.61 14.96 -8.23
CA TYR A 45 -1.53 13.63 -8.80
C TYR A 45 -2.65 12.73 -8.27
N VAL A 46 -3.48 12.20 -9.17
CA VAL A 46 -4.62 11.30 -8.90
C VAL A 46 -4.54 10.00 -9.70
N GLY A 47 -3.34 9.65 -10.19
CA GLY A 47 -3.04 8.45 -10.97
C GLY A 47 -2.98 8.62 -12.49
N GLN A 48 -3.05 9.86 -13.00
CA GLN A 48 -2.91 10.14 -14.43
C GLN A 48 -1.54 9.70 -14.96
N GLY A 49 -1.52 9.01 -16.10
CA GLY A 49 -0.28 8.54 -16.73
C GLY A 49 0.37 7.31 -16.06
N PHE A 50 -0.19 6.78 -14.97
CA PHE A 50 0.32 5.55 -14.34
C PHE A 50 0.22 4.36 -15.29
N GLN A 51 1.37 3.75 -15.60
CA GLN A 51 1.48 2.59 -16.46
C GLN A 51 2.76 1.81 -16.09
N PRO A 52 2.64 0.61 -15.48
CA PRO A 52 3.78 -0.29 -15.36
C PRO A 52 4.41 -0.61 -16.72
N PRO A 53 5.68 -1.03 -16.79
CA PRO A 53 6.29 -1.48 -18.03
C PRO A 53 5.42 -2.57 -18.68
N ALA A 54 4.94 -2.32 -19.90
CA ALA A 54 4.02 -3.21 -20.58
C ALA A 54 4.11 -3.08 -22.09
N GLU A 55 3.80 -4.15 -22.80
CA GLU A 55 3.62 -4.14 -24.24
C GLU A 55 2.36 -3.33 -24.63
N LYS A 56 2.38 -2.73 -25.83
CA LYS A 56 1.25 -1.89 -26.28
C LYS A 56 -0.05 -2.68 -26.39
N ASP A 57 0.02 -3.93 -26.82
CA ASP A 57 -1.14 -4.82 -26.96
C ASP A 57 -1.65 -5.28 -25.58
N ALA A 58 -0.78 -5.48 -24.59
CA ALA A 58 -1.16 -5.72 -23.19
C ALA A 58 -1.97 -4.54 -22.62
N ILE A 59 -1.54 -3.31 -22.88
CA ILE A 59 -2.27 -2.09 -22.46
C ILE A 59 -3.65 -2.01 -23.13
N GLU A 60 -3.72 -2.30 -24.43
CA GLU A 60 -5.00 -2.30 -25.16
C GLU A 60 -5.93 -3.41 -24.66
N PHE A 61 -5.39 -4.61 -24.41
CA PHE A 61 -6.11 -5.75 -23.88
C PHE A 61 -6.73 -5.45 -22.51
N ALA A 62 -5.96 -4.87 -21.59
CA ALA A 62 -6.43 -4.45 -20.27
C ALA A 62 -7.61 -3.47 -20.35
N LYS A 63 -7.54 -2.49 -21.27
CA LYS A 63 -8.64 -1.53 -21.52
C LYS A 63 -9.88 -2.22 -22.05
N LYS A 64 -9.72 -3.11 -23.03
CA LYS A 64 -10.83 -3.82 -23.70
C LYS A 64 -11.56 -4.80 -22.78
N HIS A 65 -10.84 -5.44 -21.86
CA HIS A 65 -11.38 -6.49 -21.00
C HIS A 65 -11.46 -6.09 -19.51
N LYS A 66 -11.44 -4.78 -19.23
CA LYS A 66 -11.36 -4.20 -17.88
C LYS A 66 -12.29 -4.85 -16.86
N ASP A 67 -13.58 -4.93 -17.14
CA ASP A 67 -14.57 -5.43 -16.17
C ASP A 67 -14.41 -6.92 -15.88
N LYS A 68 -14.01 -7.72 -16.90
CA LYS A 68 -13.77 -9.15 -16.70
C LYS A 68 -12.50 -9.36 -15.88
N ILE A 69 -11.41 -8.69 -16.24
CA ILE A 69 -10.14 -8.76 -15.51
C ILE A 69 -10.31 -8.30 -14.06
N ALA A 70 -11.04 -7.20 -13.82
CA ALA A 70 -11.35 -6.70 -12.49
C ALA A 70 -12.04 -7.77 -11.61
N LYS A 71 -13.09 -8.41 -12.13
CA LYS A 71 -13.81 -9.49 -11.43
C LYS A 71 -12.90 -10.68 -11.12
N ARG A 72 -11.99 -11.03 -12.03
CA ARG A 72 -11.03 -12.12 -11.82
C ARG A 72 -10.02 -11.76 -10.72
N GLY A 73 -9.54 -10.52 -10.68
CA GLY A 73 -8.73 -10.03 -9.57
C GLY A 73 -9.47 -10.09 -8.23
N GLU A 74 -10.72 -9.61 -8.16
CA GLU A 74 -11.54 -9.70 -6.94
C GLU A 74 -11.76 -11.16 -6.49
N GLN A 75 -12.03 -12.05 -7.45
CA GLN A 75 -12.18 -13.48 -7.19
C GLN A 75 -10.89 -14.11 -6.66
N PHE A 76 -9.72 -13.74 -7.17
CA PHE A 76 -8.44 -14.25 -6.70
C PHE A 76 -8.26 -14.00 -5.19
N PHE A 77 -8.56 -12.79 -4.72
CA PHE A 77 -8.43 -12.47 -3.29
C PHE A 77 -9.44 -13.21 -2.42
N MET A 78 -10.67 -13.39 -2.93
CA MET A 78 -11.67 -14.22 -2.25
C MET A 78 -11.22 -15.68 -2.14
N ASP A 79 -10.76 -16.27 -3.26
CA ASP A 79 -10.38 -17.69 -3.35
C ASP A 79 -9.17 -18.04 -2.47
N ASN A 80 -8.21 -17.12 -2.34
CA ASN A 80 -6.95 -17.34 -1.64
C ASN A 80 -6.91 -16.82 -0.20
N PHE A 81 -7.52 -15.65 0.04
CA PHE A 81 -7.45 -14.98 1.33
C PHE A 81 -8.78 -14.96 2.10
N GLY A 82 -9.90 -15.25 1.43
CA GLY A 82 -11.23 -15.18 2.03
C GLY A 82 -11.68 -13.76 2.35
N LEU A 83 -11.16 -12.77 1.61
CA LEU A 83 -11.41 -11.35 1.82
C LEU A 83 -12.10 -10.75 0.60
N LYS A 84 -13.09 -9.89 0.85
CA LYS A 84 -13.73 -9.09 -0.19
C LYS A 84 -12.86 -7.88 -0.50
N VAL A 85 -12.45 -7.78 -1.75
CA VAL A 85 -11.72 -6.62 -2.27
C VAL A 85 -12.49 -6.02 -3.43
N LYS A 86 -12.17 -4.76 -3.76
CA LYS A 86 -12.70 -4.07 -4.92
C LYS A 86 -11.56 -3.68 -5.85
N ALA A 87 -11.68 -3.98 -7.13
CA ALA A 87 -10.72 -3.53 -8.12
C ALA A 87 -10.75 -1.99 -8.23
N THR A 88 -9.57 -1.37 -8.14
CA THR A 88 -9.37 0.08 -8.21
C THR A 88 -8.70 0.50 -9.50
N ASN A 89 -7.90 -0.38 -10.12
CA ASN A 89 -7.31 -0.16 -11.43
C ASN A 89 -7.04 -1.48 -12.17
N VAL A 90 -7.06 -1.44 -13.49
CA VAL A 90 -6.68 -2.55 -14.37
C VAL A 90 -5.81 -1.97 -15.48
N VAL A 91 -4.58 -2.46 -15.57
CA VAL A 91 -3.54 -1.95 -16.49
C VAL A 91 -2.86 -3.10 -17.22
N GLY A 92 -2.24 -2.82 -18.37
CA GLY A 92 -1.29 -3.75 -18.95
C GLY A 92 -0.04 -3.81 -18.06
N SER A 93 0.59 -4.98 -17.95
CA SER A 93 1.83 -5.17 -17.18
C SER A 93 2.60 -6.33 -17.80
N GLY A 94 3.86 -6.10 -18.20
CA GLY A 94 4.61 -7.04 -19.05
C GLY A 94 3.88 -7.33 -20.36
N ASP A 95 3.74 -8.61 -20.69
CA ASP A 95 2.95 -9.15 -21.80
C ASP A 95 1.50 -9.50 -21.38
N GLY A 96 1.15 -9.28 -20.11
CA GLY A 96 -0.15 -9.59 -19.51
C GLY A 96 -0.89 -8.37 -18.98
N VAL A 97 -1.58 -8.53 -17.85
CA VAL A 97 -2.36 -7.49 -17.19
C VAL A 97 -2.13 -7.52 -15.68
N GLU A 98 -2.45 -6.43 -15.00
CA GLU A 98 -2.35 -6.34 -13.55
C GLU A 98 -3.57 -5.64 -12.96
N VAL A 99 -4.10 -6.21 -11.87
CA VAL A 99 -5.28 -5.69 -11.16
C VAL A 99 -4.85 -5.13 -9.83
N PHE A 100 -5.08 -3.83 -9.63
CA PHE A 100 -4.96 -3.18 -8.33
C PHE A 100 -6.29 -3.30 -7.60
N VAL A 101 -6.24 -3.62 -6.32
CA VAL A 101 -7.41 -3.81 -5.47
C VAL A 101 -7.26 -3.03 -4.16
N HIS A 102 -8.41 -2.69 -3.58
CA HIS A 102 -8.52 -2.17 -2.22
C HIS A 102 -9.40 -3.10 -1.40
N CYS A 103 -8.93 -3.47 -0.21
CA CYS A 103 -9.67 -4.20 0.80
C CYS A 103 -10.10 -3.24 1.91
N ASP A 104 -11.36 -3.33 2.30
CA ASP A 104 -11.91 -2.78 3.54
C ASP A 104 -13.01 -3.76 3.98
N ASP A 105 -12.57 -4.86 4.60
CA ASP A 105 -13.42 -6.00 4.96
C ASP A 105 -13.11 -6.42 6.40
N HIS A 106 -14.11 -6.36 7.29
CA HIS A 106 -13.94 -6.61 8.73
C HIS A 106 -12.79 -5.80 9.36
N ASP A 107 -12.69 -4.50 9.04
CA ASP A 107 -11.61 -3.58 9.46
C ASP A 107 -10.19 -3.97 8.99
N ILE A 108 -10.06 -4.98 8.12
CA ILE A 108 -8.81 -5.32 7.44
C ILE A 108 -8.71 -4.46 6.20
N VAL A 109 -7.75 -3.53 6.21
CA VAL A 109 -7.61 -2.50 5.18
C VAL A 109 -6.25 -2.59 4.48
N PHE A 110 -6.22 -2.74 3.17
CA PHE A 110 -4.98 -2.72 2.39
C PHE A 110 -5.21 -2.44 0.90
N ASN A 111 -4.15 -2.02 0.22
CA ASN A 111 -4.07 -2.02 -1.23
C ASN A 111 -3.04 -3.05 -1.71
N ALA A 112 -3.37 -3.78 -2.75
CA ALA A 112 -2.51 -4.80 -3.34
C ALA A 112 -2.68 -4.83 -4.86
N SER A 113 -1.81 -5.57 -5.55
CA SER A 113 -2.01 -5.90 -6.96
C SER A 113 -1.66 -7.36 -7.24
N ILE A 114 -2.21 -7.88 -8.33
CA ILE A 114 -1.93 -9.24 -8.81
C ILE A 114 -1.83 -9.22 -10.35
N PRO A 115 -0.70 -9.67 -10.93
CA PRO A 115 -0.57 -9.84 -12.37
C PRO A 115 -1.25 -11.11 -12.86
N PHE A 116 -1.70 -11.10 -14.11
CA PHE A 116 -2.26 -12.25 -14.82
C PHE A 116 -1.86 -12.26 -16.28
N ASP A 117 -1.76 -13.46 -16.85
CA ASP A 117 -1.72 -13.64 -18.30
C ASP A 117 -3.05 -13.21 -18.93
N LYS A 118 -3.01 -12.88 -20.23
CA LYS A 118 -4.21 -12.52 -21.01
C LYS A 118 -5.27 -13.63 -21.00
N SER A 119 -4.87 -14.90 -20.84
CA SER A 119 -5.77 -16.05 -20.75
C SER A 119 -6.70 -16.03 -19.52
N ILE A 120 -6.50 -15.11 -18.56
CA ILE A 120 -7.37 -14.94 -17.39
C ILE A 120 -8.85 -14.69 -17.76
N ILE A 121 -9.10 -14.19 -18.97
CA ILE A 121 -10.45 -13.94 -19.49
C ILE A 121 -11.12 -15.18 -20.09
N GLU A 122 -10.44 -16.31 -20.20
CA GLU A 122 -10.96 -17.50 -20.90
C GLU A 122 -11.89 -18.34 -20.01
N SER A 123 -11.75 -18.24 -18.68
CA SER A 123 -12.47 -19.05 -17.71
C SER A 123 -12.85 -18.25 -16.46
N ASP A 124 -13.91 -18.69 -15.78
CA ASP A 124 -14.33 -18.20 -14.46
C ASP A 124 -14.03 -19.22 -13.33
N SER A 125 -13.20 -20.23 -13.62
CA SER A 125 -12.78 -21.26 -12.66
C SER A 125 -12.05 -20.65 -11.45
N SER A 126 -12.02 -21.42 -10.35
CA SER A 126 -11.28 -21.09 -9.12
C SER A 126 -9.86 -20.64 -9.43
N LEU A 127 -9.42 -19.59 -8.75
CA LEU A 127 -8.08 -18.99 -8.82
C LEU A 127 -7.23 -19.29 -7.58
N ARG A 128 -7.60 -20.34 -6.83
CA ARG A 128 -6.78 -20.85 -5.73
C ARG A 128 -5.37 -21.16 -6.23
N SER A 129 -4.41 -20.48 -5.63
CA SER A 129 -3.00 -20.67 -5.91
C SER A 129 -2.44 -21.82 -5.08
N GLU A 130 -1.60 -22.62 -5.72
CA GLU A 130 -0.71 -23.59 -5.08
C GLU A 130 0.72 -23.04 -4.96
N ASP A 131 0.93 -21.78 -5.33
CA ASP A 131 2.24 -21.12 -5.27
C ASP A 131 2.73 -20.98 -3.83
N LYS A 132 3.98 -21.42 -3.63
CA LYS A 132 4.70 -21.40 -2.34
C LYS A 132 5.98 -20.56 -2.43
N GLY A 133 6.15 -19.83 -3.53
CA GLY A 133 7.29 -18.97 -3.79
C GLY A 133 7.26 -17.65 -3.02
N ASP A 134 8.30 -16.88 -3.25
CA ASP A 134 8.55 -15.60 -2.57
C ASP A 134 7.54 -14.52 -3.00
N ASP A 135 7.05 -14.57 -4.25
CA ASP A 135 6.05 -13.62 -4.77
C ASP A 135 4.72 -13.77 -4.02
N MET A 136 4.24 -15.01 -3.86
CA MET A 136 3.05 -15.28 -3.06
C MET A 136 3.24 -14.90 -1.60
N SER A 137 4.43 -15.18 -1.04
CA SER A 137 4.74 -14.82 0.35
C SER A 137 4.78 -13.31 0.56
N THR A 138 5.24 -12.55 -0.45
CA THR A 138 5.22 -11.08 -0.47
C THR A 138 3.79 -10.56 -0.53
N LEU A 139 2.92 -11.17 -1.35
CA LEU A 139 1.50 -10.83 -1.37
C LEU A 139 0.80 -11.15 -0.05
N VAL A 140 1.14 -12.26 0.61
CA VAL A 140 0.65 -12.57 1.96
C VAL A 140 1.07 -11.48 2.95
N GLY A 141 2.34 -11.04 2.93
CA GLY A 141 2.82 -9.93 3.76
C GLY A 141 2.06 -8.63 3.50
N THR A 142 1.75 -8.35 2.22
CA THR A 142 0.93 -7.22 1.78
C THR A 142 -0.48 -7.28 2.38
N VAL A 143 -1.15 -8.44 2.31
CA VAL A 143 -2.48 -8.65 2.93
C VAL A 143 -2.41 -8.51 4.45
N LEU A 144 -1.39 -9.10 5.08
CA LEU A 144 -1.22 -9.08 6.53
C LEU A 144 -0.93 -7.69 7.08
N SER A 145 -0.42 -6.76 6.29
CA SER A 145 -0.36 -5.35 6.71
C SER A 145 -1.75 -4.79 7.05
N GLY A 146 -2.82 -5.23 6.39
CA GLY A 146 -4.19 -4.86 6.75
C GLY A 146 -4.66 -5.51 8.05
N PHE A 147 -4.16 -6.70 8.37
CA PHE A 147 -4.40 -7.33 9.67
C PHE A 147 -3.66 -6.58 10.79
N GLU A 148 -2.43 -6.15 10.55
CA GLU A 148 -1.68 -5.30 11.49
C GLU A 148 -2.38 -3.96 11.69
N TYR A 149 -2.94 -3.36 10.62
CA TYR A 149 -3.76 -2.17 10.76
C TYR A 149 -4.92 -2.41 11.72
N ARG A 150 -5.72 -3.46 11.52
CA ARG A 150 -6.82 -3.80 12.42
C ARG A 150 -6.36 -4.01 13.86
N ALA A 151 -5.26 -4.73 14.06
CA ALA A 151 -4.71 -5.02 15.39
C ALA A 151 -4.23 -3.76 16.14
N HIS A 152 -3.88 -2.70 15.39
CA HIS A 152 -3.35 -1.44 15.91
C HIS A 152 -4.20 -0.22 15.52
N LYS A 153 -5.48 -0.44 15.19
CA LYS A 153 -6.34 0.55 14.51
C LYS A 153 -6.40 1.88 15.25
N GLN A 154 -6.64 1.84 16.56
CA GLN A 154 -6.73 3.05 17.38
C GLN A 154 -5.44 3.89 17.37
N GLU A 155 -4.28 3.24 17.41
CA GLU A 155 -2.96 3.89 17.44
C GLU A 155 -2.62 4.49 16.07
N LEU A 156 -2.91 3.76 15.00
CA LEU A 156 -2.66 4.16 13.62
C LEU A 156 -3.63 5.27 13.15
N ASP A 157 -4.89 5.22 13.56
CA ASP A 157 -5.85 6.30 13.32
C ASP A 157 -5.41 7.57 14.07
N SER A 158 -4.92 7.44 15.32
CA SER A 158 -4.36 8.57 16.08
C SER A 158 -3.12 9.18 15.43
N LEU A 159 -2.23 8.34 14.87
CA LEU A 159 -1.07 8.82 14.11
C LEU A 159 -1.51 9.60 12.86
N THR A 160 -2.54 9.11 12.16
CA THR A 160 -3.11 9.78 10.98
C THR A 160 -3.61 11.18 11.32
N GLU A 161 -4.34 11.33 12.43
CA GLU A 161 -4.85 12.64 12.87
C GLU A 161 -3.73 13.61 13.27
N VAL A 162 -2.65 13.11 13.89
CA VAL A 162 -1.48 13.96 14.19
C VAL A 162 -0.74 14.37 12.92
N LEU A 163 -0.59 13.49 11.92
CA LEU A 163 0.02 13.88 10.64
C LEU A 163 -0.84 14.95 9.93
N LYS A 164 -2.17 14.86 10.02
CA LYS A 164 -3.06 15.92 9.53
C LYS A 164 -2.91 17.24 10.30
N GLU A 165 -2.82 17.19 11.64
CA GLU A 165 -2.65 18.37 12.52
C GLU A 165 -1.39 19.17 12.15
N TYR A 166 -0.30 18.49 11.82
CA TYR A 166 1.03 19.09 11.69
C TYR A 166 1.47 19.42 10.26
N LYS A 167 0.69 19.04 9.24
CA LYS A 167 1.05 19.24 7.82
C LYS A 167 1.34 20.69 7.43
N SER A 168 0.58 21.65 7.97
CA SER A 168 0.81 23.09 7.72
C SER A 168 2.05 23.62 8.44
N LYS A 169 2.31 23.16 9.67
CA LYS A 169 3.45 23.60 10.48
C LYS A 169 4.78 23.18 9.84
N TYR A 170 4.87 21.93 9.42
CA TYR A 170 6.09 21.36 8.79
C TYR A 170 6.03 21.32 7.26
N LYS A 171 5.09 22.07 6.66
CA LYS A 171 5.03 22.33 5.22
C LYS A 171 5.13 21.07 4.36
N TYR A 172 4.22 20.13 4.59
CA TYR A 172 4.12 18.91 3.80
C TYR A 172 2.68 18.60 3.38
N THR A 173 2.55 17.75 2.38
CA THR A 173 1.32 17.03 2.00
C THR A 173 1.59 15.53 1.97
N GLY A 174 0.53 14.73 1.95
CA GLY A 174 0.58 13.32 1.57
C GLY A 174 0.31 13.11 0.08
N TYR A 175 0.22 11.84 -0.32
CA TYR A 175 -0.43 11.46 -1.59
C TYR A 175 -1.92 11.81 -1.56
N THR A 176 -2.54 11.94 -2.73
CA THR A 176 -4.01 11.93 -2.82
C THR A 176 -4.56 10.52 -2.64
N GLU A 177 -5.78 10.41 -2.12
CA GLU A 177 -6.50 9.13 -2.00
C GLU A 177 -6.58 8.39 -3.35
N ASN A 178 -6.88 9.11 -4.44
CA ASN A 178 -6.98 8.50 -5.78
C ASN A 178 -5.64 7.95 -6.29
N ALA A 179 -4.53 8.63 -6.02
CA ALA A 179 -3.20 8.14 -6.36
C ALA A 179 -2.92 6.82 -5.61
N ILE A 180 -3.22 6.78 -4.32
CA ILE A 180 -3.04 5.56 -3.51
C ILE A 180 -3.87 4.41 -4.08
N MET A 181 -5.16 4.64 -4.27
CA MET A 181 -6.08 3.60 -4.70
C MET A 181 -5.70 3.02 -6.06
N LYS A 182 -5.20 3.83 -7.00
CA LYS A 182 -4.97 3.40 -8.39
C LYS A 182 -3.56 2.94 -8.68
N THR A 183 -2.58 3.29 -7.85
CA THR A 183 -1.15 3.12 -8.21
C THR A 183 -0.30 2.50 -7.12
N GLN A 184 -0.83 2.28 -5.91
CA GLN A 184 -0.07 1.71 -4.79
C GLN A 184 -0.61 0.31 -4.46
N ASN A 185 0.29 -0.61 -4.12
CA ASN A 185 0.00 -2.03 -3.93
C ASN A 185 0.77 -2.65 -2.75
N SER A 186 1.31 -1.82 -1.86
CA SER A 186 2.26 -2.23 -0.83
C SER A 186 1.62 -2.59 0.53
N GLY A 187 0.31 -2.78 0.58
CA GLY A 187 -0.42 -3.11 1.82
C GLY A 187 -1.27 -1.95 2.32
N PHE A 188 -1.47 -1.86 3.64
CA PHE A 188 -2.14 -0.73 4.28
C PHE A 188 -1.37 0.55 3.95
N ARG A 189 -2.10 1.52 3.41
CA ARG A 189 -1.58 2.83 3.05
C ARG A 189 -2.68 3.87 3.15
N ASN A 190 -2.34 5.02 3.73
CA ASN A 190 -3.13 6.24 3.63
C ASN A 190 -2.27 7.36 3.01
N GLU A 191 -2.82 8.58 2.98
CA GLU A 191 -2.16 9.77 2.40
C GLU A 191 -0.75 10.00 2.95
N TYR A 192 -0.52 9.67 4.23
CA TYR A 192 0.67 10.09 4.96
C TYR A 192 1.68 8.97 5.22
N TYR A 193 1.27 7.71 5.22
CA TYR A 193 2.17 6.58 5.50
C TYR A 193 1.65 5.24 4.95
N TYR A 194 2.54 4.26 4.93
CA TYR A 194 2.19 2.85 4.74
C TYR A 194 2.73 1.98 5.88
N LEU A 195 2.15 0.80 6.03
CA LEU A 195 2.51 -0.20 7.01
C LEU A 195 3.07 -1.43 6.31
N THR A 196 4.18 -1.99 6.80
CA THR A 196 4.71 -3.27 6.32
C THR A 196 4.56 -4.34 7.39
N ALA A 197 4.23 -5.55 6.94
CA ALA A 197 4.20 -6.76 7.76
C ALA A 197 5.21 -7.78 7.24
N ILE A 198 5.57 -8.73 8.09
CA ILE A 198 6.43 -9.85 7.69
C ILE A 198 5.70 -10.74 6.69
N PRO A 199 6.35 -11.15 5.59
CA PRO A 199 5.79 -12.13 4.68
C PRO A 199 5.77 -13.53 5.33
N TYR A 200 4.72 -14.28 5.03
CA TYR A 200 4.55 -15.68 5.43
C TYR A 200 4.08 -16.48 4.23
N THR A 201 4.18 -17.80 4.30
CA THR A 201 3.61 -18.65 3.27
C THR A 201 2.07 -18.58 3.27
N LEU A 202 1.44 -18.87 2.14
CA LEU A 202 -0.02 -18.93 2.04
C LEU A 202 -0.63 -19.99 2.97
N ASP A 203 0.08 -21.11 3.19
CA ASP A 203 -0.34 -22.17 4.12
C ASP A 203 -0.34 -21.66 5.58
N GLU A 204 0.67 -20.88 5.98
CA GLU A 204 0.71 -20.23 7.29
C GLU A 204 -0.37 -19.17 7.46
N TYR A 205 -0.63 -18.36 6.41
CA TYR A 205 -1.75 -17.42 6.39
C TYR A 205 -3.08 -18.13 6.68
N LYS A 206 -3.40 -19.17 5.89
CA LYS A 206 -4.65 -19.93 6.00
C LYS A 206 -4.79 -20.57 7.38
N LYS A 207 -3.69 -21.04 7.97
CA LYS A 207 -3.69 -21.72 9.27
C LYS A 207 -3.82 -20.77 10.45
N TYR A 208 -3.09 -19.66 10.44
CA TYR A 208 -2.91 -18.82 11.63
C TYR A 208 -3.63 -17.47 11.58
N PHE A 209 -3.91 -16.94 10.39
CA PHE A 209 -4.42 -15.58 10.23
C PHE A 209 -5.83 -15.53 9.65
N GLN A 210 -6.11 -16.31 8.60
CA GLN A 210 -7.44 -16.36 7.98
C GLN A 210 -8.58 -16.66 8.99
N PRO A 211 -8.43 -17.54 9.99
CA PRO A 211 -9.50 -17.78 10.97
C PRO A 211 -9.88 -16.53 11.78
N LEU A 212 -8.97 -15.55 11.89
CA LEU A 212 -9.17 -14.34 12.69
C LEU A 212 -10.15 -13.35 12.04
N ILE A 213 -10.39 -13.42 10.73
CA ILE A 213 -11.16 -12.42 9.97
C ILE A 213 -12.50 -12.07 10.64
N LYS A 214 -13.21 -13.09 11.16
CA LYS A 214 -14.56 -12.95 11.73
C LYS A 214 -14.59 -12.79 13.25
N GLU A 215 -13.43 -12.75 13.90
CA GLU A 215 -13.32 -12.60 15.35
C GLU A 215 -13.66 -11.17 15.78
N ASP A 216 -14.07 -10.99 17.04
CA ASP A 216 -14.19 -9.67 17.65
C ASP A 216 -12.81 -9.02 17.86
N ASP A 217 -12.76 -7.70 18.07
CA ASP A 217 -11.49 -6.95 18.13
C ASP A 217 -10.49 -7.46 19.18
N LYS A 218 -11.00 -7.93 20.32
CA LYS A 218 -10.15 -8.44 21.40
C LYS A 218 -9.59 -9.80 21.01
N THR A 219 -10.46 -10.71 20.54
CA THR A 219 -10.06 -12.05 20.11
C THR A 219 -9.14 -11.99 18.88
N PHE A 220 -9.40 -11.08 17.94
CA PHE A 220 -8.54 -10.78 16.81
C PHE A 220 -7.14 -10.34 17.25
N SER A 221 -7.05 -9.35 18.14
CA SER A 221 -5.77 -8.80 18.61
C SER A 221 -4.94 -9.81 19.40
N ASP A 222 -5.58 -10.62 20.25
CA ASP A 222 -4.90 -11.70 20.98
C ASP A 222 -4.52 -12.86 20.05
N GLY A 223 -5.36 -13.15 19.05
CA GLY A 223 -5.09 -14.09 17.97
C GLY A 223 -3.86 -13.71 17.16
N MET A 224 -3.74 -12.46 16.71
CA MET A 224 -2.58 -11.93 16.00
C MET A 224 -1.27 -12.15 16.78
N LYS A 225 -1.26 -11.85 18.08
CA LYS A 225 -0.09 -12.07 18.95
C LYS A 225 0.25 -13.56 19.07
N ASN A 226 -0.77 -14.40 19.21
CA ASN A 226 -0.58 -15.84 19.32
C ASN A 226 -0.06 -16.47 18.02
N SER A 227 -0.56 -16.01 16.87
CA SER A 227 -0.10 -16.43 15.54
C SER A 227 1.38 -16.12 15.34
N LYS A 228 1.80 -14.87 15.60
CA LYS A 228 3.23 -14.48 15.59
C LYS A 228 4.08 -15.33 16.53
N LYS A 229 3.59 -15.58 17.76
CA LYS A 229 4.30 -16.42 18.75
C LYS A 229 4.49 -17.85 18.24
N GLN A 230 3.47 -18.46 17.63
CA GLN A 230 3.56 -19.81 17.06
C GLN A 230 4.55 -19.88 15.89
N LEU A 231 4.62 -18.81 15.11
CA LEU A 231 5.55 -18.64 13.99
C LEU A 231 6.95 -18.18 14.44
N LYS A 232 7.17 -18.01 15.75
CA LYS A 232 8.41 -17.51 16.35
C LYS A 232 8.83 -16.12 15.82
N ASP A 233 7.86 -15.36 15.32
CA ASP A 233 8.05 -13.99 14.87
C ASP A 233 8.14 -13.05 16.07
N LYS A 234 9.28 -12.35 16.17
CA LYS A 234 9.55 -11.31 17.18
C LYS A 234 9.60 -9.91 16.57
N SER A 235 9.34 -9.82 15.27
CA SER A 235 9.31 -8.56 14.54
C SER A 235 8.14 -7.70 15.01
N ARG A 236 8.21 -6.45 14.56
CA ARG A 236 7.17 -5.46 14.69
C ARG A 236 6.87 -4.96 13.29
N PRO A 237 5.62 -4.64 12.97
CA PRO A 237 5.35 -3.99 11.70
C PRO A 237 6.03 -2.61 11.69
N TYR A 238 6.33 -2.10 10.50
CA TYR A 238 6.97 -0.80 10.33
C TYR A 238 6.01 0.17 9.67
N VAL A 239 5.93 1.37 10.23
CA VAL A 239 5.25 2.52 9.62
C VAL A 239 6.29 3.40 8.95
N VAL A 240 6.08 3.73 7.69
CA VAL A 240 6.97 4.65 6.97
C VAL A 240 6.13 5.75 6.36
N THR A 241 6.44 7.00 6.73
CA THR A 241 5.70 8.15 6.19
C THR A 241 6.08 8.42 4.74
N THR A 242 5.12 8.84 3.93
CA THR A 242 5.30 9.33 2.56
C THR A 242 4.80 10.77 2.49
N LEU A 243 5.65 11.70 2.93
CA LEU A 243 5.35 13.12 2.98
C LEU A 243 6.07 13.84 1.84
N PHE A 244 5.42 14.80 1.21
CA PHE A 244 5.98 15.63 0.14
C PHE A 244 6.08 17.07 0.61
N SER A 245 7.25 17.69 0.49
CA SER A 245 7.42 19.08 0.89
C SER A 245 6.57 20.01 0.03
N THR A 246 5.97 21.02 0.65
CA THR A 246 5.28 22.12 -0.06
C THR A 246 6.18 23.35 -0.21
N LYS A 247 7.49 23.22 0.03
CA LYS A 247 8.48 24.28 -0.20
C LYS A 247 8.96 24.22 -1.64
N ASP A 248 8.97 25.35 -2.33
CA ASP A 248 9.49 25.44 -3.71
C ASP A 248 11.00 25.13 -3.78
N ASN A 249 11.74 25.38 -2.69
CA ASN A 249 13.18 25.22 -2.59
C ASN A 249 13.60 24.10 -1.62
N TYR A 250 12.83 23.01 -1.54
CA TYR A 250 13.16 21.88 -0.66
C TYR A 250 14.60 21.39 -0.89
N THR A 251 15.36 21.24 0.20
CA THR A 251 16.58 20.45 0.25
C THR A 251 16.60 19.62 1.53
N LYS A 252 17.39 18.55 1.56
CA LYS A 252 17.57 17.77 2.80
C LYS A 252 18.12 18.66 3.92
N ASP A 253 19.12 19.47 3.60
CA ASP A 253 19.81 20.33 4.58
C ASP A 253 18.89 21.41 5.18
N ASN A 254 17.98 21.99 4.39
CA ASN A 254 17.08 23.04 4.88
C ASN A 254 15.80 22.51 5.55
N THR A 255 15.63 21.19 5.62
CA THR A 255 14.43 20.54 6.16
C THR A 255 14.75 19.52 7.26
N ILE A 256 16.02 19.12 7.45
CA ILE A 256 16.41 18.15 8.47
C ILE A 256 16.05 18.58 9.90
N ASP A 257 16.29 19.84 10.26
CA ASP A 257 15.98 20.35 11.62
C ASP A 257 14.48 20.35 11.89
N GLU A 258 13.66 20.67 10.89
CA GLU A 258 12.19 20.58 10.97
C GLU A 258 11.73 19.14 11.20
N MET A 259 12.40 18.16 10.56
CA MET A 259 12.08 16.73 10.73
C MET A 259 12.53 16.18 12.07
N ILE A 260 13.65 16.66 12.61
CA ILE A 260 14.07 16.34 13.98
C ILE A 260 13.04 16.89 14.98
N ASP A 261 12.63 18.16 14.85
CA ASP A 261 11.59 18.74 15.71
C ASP A 261 10.27 17.97 15.61
N PHE A 262 9.85 17.62 14.38
CA PHE A 262 8.62 16.85 14.20
C PHE A 262 8.70 15.47 14.85
N SER A 263 9.82 14.77 14.72
CA SER A 263 10.06 13.49 15.40
C SER A 263 9.92 13.62 16.92
N GLU A 264 10.47 14.68 17.53
CA GLU A 264 10.34 14.94 18.96
C GLU A 264 8.89 15.24 19.40
N VAL A 265 8.13 15.95 18.55
CA VAL A 265 6.69 16.16 18.78
C VAL A 265 5.93 14.83 18.78
N LEU A 266 6.19 13.96 17.81
CA LEU A 266 5.54 12.66 17.73
C LEU A 266 5.89 11.76 18.94
N LYS A 267 7.14 11.80 19.41
CA LYS A 267 7.56 11.10 20.65
C LYS A 267 6.78 11.58 21.88
N LYS A 268 6.59 12.90 22.03
CA LYS A 268 5.87 13.51 23.17
C LYS A 268 4.39 13.16 23.20
N LYS A 269 3.74 13.03 22.03
CA LYS A 269 2.34 12.60 21.91
C LYS A 269 2.13 11.14 22.34
N LYS A 270 3.19 10.42 22.74
CA LYS A 270 3.19 8.99 23.07
C LYS A 270 2.67 8.10 21.95
N ILE A 271 2.51 8.63 20.75
CA ILE A 271 2.22 7.84 19.55
C ILE A 271 3.33 6.82 19.36
N PHE A 272 4.57 7.12 19.77
CA PHE A 272 5.72 6.20 19.74
C PHE A 272 5.96 5.36 21.01
N LEU A 273 5.21 5.59 22.11
CA LEU A 273 5.46 4.93 23.40
C LEU A 273 4.53 3.73 23.67
N MET A 274 3.55 3.53 22.81
CA MET A 274 2.89 2.23 22.64
C MET A 274 3.45 1.47 21.43
N ILE A 275 4.38 2.16 20.72
CA ILE A 275 5.24 1.87 19.55
C ILE A 275 6.52 1.03 19.80
#